data_AF-A0AA91PTC4-F1
#
_entry.id   AF-A0AA91PTC4-F1
#
_cell.length_a   1.000
_cell.length_b   1.000
_cell.length_c   1.000
_cell.angle_alpha   90.00
_cell.angle_beta   90.00
_cell.angle_gamma   90.00
#
_symmetry.space_group_name_H-M   'P 1'
#
loop_
_entity.id
_entity.type
_entity.pdbx_description
1 polymer ?
#
loop_
_entity_poly.entity_id
_entity_poly.type
_entity_poly.pdbx_seq_one_letter_code
_entity_poly.pdbx_strand_id
1 'polypeptide(L)'
;MNKFLWLFLFLYLYFFIKRIYNWLNKKRTLEYLIDKFKNVVKTLDSSQFTLSDTEARKIILNELFNENPRISSLLTYVYFDYSFSLLDGPEETLSKFQHQYNALMQKYDKVMFERLSIFNPVNPLKDIFLLPSKILSWFGINLNDVPARSFSLLMYIFGWIFSKYGKNIFDWILSLFS
;
A
#
# COMPACT_ATOMS: atom_id res chain seq x y z
N MET A 1 -25.48 12.51 -21.13
CA MET A 1 -25.21 12.92 -19.73
C MET A 1 -25.17 11.73 -18.76
N ASN A 2 -26.18 10.86 -18.74
CA ASN A 2 -26.25 9.73 -17.79
C ASN A 2 -25.08 8.73 -17.87
N LYS A 3 -24.52 8.46 -19.07
CA LYS A 3 -23.43 7.49 -19.24
C LYS A 3 -22.14 7.88 -18.47
N PHE A 4 -21.78 9.17 -18.47
CA PHE A 4 -20.61 9.66 -17.75
C PHE A 4 -20.81 9.65 -16.23
N LEU A 5 -22.04 9.95 -15.78
CA LEU A 5 -22.39 9.90 -14.36
C LEU A 5 -22.34 8.45 -13.82
N TRP A 6 -22.85 7.49 -14.60
CA TRP A 6 -22.74 6.06 -14.26
C TRP A 6 -21.30 5.56 -14.22
N LEU A 7 -20.46 5.96 -15.17
CA LEU A 7 -19.04 5.62 -15.18
C LEU A 7 -18.33 6.17 -13.92
N PHE A 8 -18.61 7.43 -13.58
CA PHE A 8 -18.06 8.05 -12.38
C PHE A 8 -18.50 7.35 -11.09
N LEU A 9 -19.79 7.02 -10.98
CA LEU A 9 -20.34 6.30 -9.82
C LEU A 9 -19.70 4.91 -9.67
N PHE A 10 -19.52 4.20 -10.78
CA PHE A 10 -18.87 2.90 -10.79
C PHE A 10 -17.41 2.99 -10.32
N LEU A 11 -16.64 3.94 -10.85
CA LEU A 11 -15.25 4.17 -10.42
C LEU A 11 -15.18 4.54 -8.94
N TYR A 12 -16.08 5.41 -8.47
CA TYR A 12 -16.16 5.79 -7.06
C TYR A 12 -16.39 4.59 -6.15
N LEU A 13 -17.39 3.76 -6.45
CA LEU A 13 -17.68 2.54 -5.70
C LEU A 13 -16.50 1.58 -5.73
N TYR A 14 -15.88 1.39 -6.90
CA TYR A 14 -14.70 0.54 -7.04
C TYR A 14 -13.55 0.99 -6.12
N PHE A 15 -13.17 2.27 -6.14
CA PHE A 15 -12.10 2.76 -5.27
C PHE A 15 -12.47 2.71 -3.78
N PHE A 16 -13.74 3.00 -3.45
CA PHE A 16 -14.22 2.90 -2.08
C PHE A 16 -14.13 1.47 -1.54
N ILE A 17 -14.67 0.50 -2.27
CA ILE A 17 -14.61 -0.93 -1.92
C ILE A 17 -13.15 -1.40 -1.85
N LYS A 18 -12.33 -1.03 -2.83
CA LYS A 18 -10.90 -1.37 -2.85
C LYS A 18 -10.16 -0.85 -1.62
N ARG A 19 -10.46 0.36 -1.14
CA ARG A 19 -9.84 0.92 0.06
C ARG A 19 -10.26 0.16 1.32
N ILE A 20 -11.54 -0.18 1.45
CA ILE A 20 -12.05 -1.01 2.56
C ILE A 20 -11.38 -2.38 2.56
N TYR A 21 -11.35 -3.05 1.40
CA TYR A 21 -10.73 -4.36 1.24
C TYR A 21 -9.24 -4.33 1.61
N ASN A 22 -8.49 -3.35 1.10
CA ASN A 22 -7.07 -3.19 1.41
C ASN A 22 -6.82 -2.96 2.89
N TRP A 23 -7.67 -2.17 3.56
CA TRP A 23 -7.56 -1.97 5.00
C TRP A 23 -7.85 -3.24 5.79
N LEU A 24 -8.94 -3.94 5.47
CA LEU A 24 -9.30 -5.21 6.11
C LEU A 24 -8.19 -6.25 5.96
N ASN A 25 -7.61 -6.37 4.77
CA ASN A 25 -6.52 -7.31 4.52
C ASN A 25 -5.25 -6.96 5.33
N LYS A 26 -4.89 -5.68 5.39
CA LYS A 26 -3.76 -5.20 6.22
C LYS A 26 -4.02 -5.46 7.70
N LYS A 27 -5.21 -5.11 8.20
CA LYS A 27 -5.61 -5.35 9.58
C LYS A 27 -5.50 -6.83 9.95
N ARG A 28 -6.10 -7.71 9.14
CA ARG A 28 -6.07 -9.17 9.37
C ARG A 28 -4.64 -9.72 9.38
N THR A 29 -3.78 -9.25 8.48
CA THR A 29 -2.38 -9.68 8.42
C THR A 29 -1.61 -9.21 9.66
N LEU A 30 -1.85 -7.97 10.13
CA LEU A 30 -1.26 -7.45 11.35
C LEU A 30 -1.72 -8.23 12.59
N GLU A 31 -3.02 -8.49 12.72
CA GLU A 31 -3.58 -9.29 13.83
C GLU A 31 -2.95 -10.69 13.86
N TYR A 32 -2.88 -11.37 12.71
CA TYR A 32 -2.24 -12.68 12.58
C TYR A 32 -0.77 -12.67 13.04
N LEU A 33 0.02 -11.69 12.59
CA LEU A 33 1.43 -11.60 12.96
C LEU A 33 1.60 -11.25 14.44
N ILE A 34 0.84 -10.28 14.96
CA ILE A 34 0.89 -9.89 16.37
C ILE A 34 0.54 -11.08 17.27
N ASP A 35 -0.47 -11.87 16.92
CA ASP A 35 -0.83 -13.06 17.68
C ASP A 35 0.28 -14.12 17.64
N LYS A 36 0.95 -14.31 16.50
CA LYS A 36 2.14 -15.17 16.42
C LYS A 36 3.27 -14.68 17.35
N PHE A 37 3.59 -13.39 17.33
CA PHE A 37 4.59 -12.81 18.22
C PHE A 37 4.20 -12.96 19.69
N LYS A 38 2.94 -12.70 20.05
CA LYS A 38 2.43 -12.90 21.42
C LYS A 38 2.53 -14.35 21.87
N ASN A 39 2.28 -15.30 20.98
CA ASN A 39 2.46 -16.72 21.30
C ASN A 39 3.92 -17.04 21.58
N VAL A 40 4.86 -16.50 20.78
CA VAL A 40 6.30 -16.62 21.06
C VAL A 40 6.65 -16.02 22.43
N VAL A 41 6.18 -14.80 22.75
CA VAL A 41 6.40 -14.19 24.08
C VAL A 41 5.89 -15.09 25.19
N LYS A 42 4.66 -15.62 25.06
CA LYS A 42 4.10 -16.55 26.05
C LYS A 42 4.94 -17.81 26.22
N THR A 43 5.44 -18.38 25.13
CA THR A 43 6.32 -19.56 25.18
C THR A 43 7.62 -19.24 25.91
N LEU A 44 8.21 -18.06 25.64
CA LEU A 44 9.42 -17.58 26.31
C LEU A 44 9.19 -17.31 27.81
N ASP A 45 8.04 -16.75 28.19
CA ASP A 45 7.72 -16.46 29.59
C ASP A 45 7.28 -17.70 30.40
N SER A 46 6.72 -18.70 29.73
CA SER A 46 6.16 -19.91 30.37
C SER A 46 7.20 -20.93 30.81
N SER A 47 8.47 -20.77 30.41
CA SER A 47 9.55 -21.65 30.85
C SER A 47 9.85 -21.40 32.33
N GLN A 48 9.56 -22.39 33.18
CA GLN A 48 9.87 -22.34 34.62
C GLN A 48 11.38 -22.22 34.93
N PHE A 49 12.23 -22.45 33.93
CA PHE A 49 13.66 -22.21 33.95
C PHE A 49 13.97 -20.99 33.08
N THR A 50 14.90 -20.14 33.50
CA THR A 50 15.40 -19.02 32.70
C THR A 50 15.96 -19.58 31.39
N LEU A 51 15.20 -19.47 30.30
CA LEU A 51 15.65 -19.93 28.98
C LEU A 51 16.98 -19.26 28.65
N SER A 52 17.92 -20.03 28.14
CA SER A 52 19.13 -19.43 27.57
C SER A 52 18.77 -18.66 26.30
N ASP A 53 19.52 -17.60 25.98
CA ASP A 53 19.30 -16.82 24.76
C ASP A 53 19.36 -17.69 23.49
N THR A 54 20.12 -18.79 23.55
CA THR A 54 20.23 -19.76 22.45
C THR A 54 18.93 -20.54 22.23
N GLU A 55 18.21 -20.88 23.31
CA GLU A 55 16.90 -21.54 23.22
C GLU A 55 15.82 -20.55 22.77
N ALA A 56 15.86 -19.31 23.29
CA ALA A 56 14.96 -18.24 22.86
C ALA A 56 15.10 -17.98 21.35
N ARG A 57 16.34 -17.91 20.84
CA ARG A 57 16.62 -17.82 19.40
C ARG A 57 15.98 -18.95 18.60
N LYS A 58 16.11 -20.20 19.05
CA LYS A 58 15.52 -21.36 18.34
C LYS A 58 14.01 -21.24 18.23
N ILE A 59 13.35 -20.84 19.32
CA ILE A 59 11.89 -20.65 19.35
C ILE A 59 11.47 -19.55 18.36
N ILE A 60 12.15 -18.39 18.42
CA ILE A 60 11.88 -17.26 17.51
C ILE A 60 12.04 -17.67 16.05
N LEU A 61 13.16 -18.28 15.69
CA LEU A 61 13.43 -18.70 14.32
C LEU A 61 12.42 -19.76 13.84
N ASN A 62 12.08 -20.73 14.68
CA ASN A 62 11.12 -21.78 14.30
C ASN A 62 9.73 -21.20 13.99
N GLU A 63 9.27 -20.23 14.77
CA GLU A 63 7.91 -19.69 14.65
C GLU A 63 7.78 -18.56 13.62
N LEU A 64 8.83 -17.74 13.46
CA LEU A 64 8.75 -16.45 12.77
C LEU A 64 9.64 -16.34 11.52
N PHE A 65 10.64 -17.21 11.31
CA PHE A 65 11.53 -17.11 10.15
C PHE A 65 10.75 -17.14 8.81
N ASN A 66 9.76 -18.01 8.71
CA ASN A 66 8.91 -18.14 7.51
C ASN A 66 7.93 -16.96 7.32
N GLU A 67 7.76 -16.11 8.32
CA GLU A 67 6.87 -14.94 8.24
C GLU A 67 7.60 -13.68 7.73
N ASN A 68 8.93 -13.74 7.58
CA ASN A 68 9.75 -12.63 7.06
C ASN A 68 9.13 -11.93 5.82
N PRO A 69 8.62 -12.63 4.78
CA PRO A 69 8.00 -11.97 3.63
C PRO A 69 6.75 -11.15 4.00
N ARG A 70 5.92 -11.66 4.91
CA ARG A 70 4.70 -10.98 5.35
C ARG A 70 5.04 -9.77 6.22
N ILE A 71 6.03 -9.90 7.09
CA ILE A 71 6.55 -8.82 7.93
C ILE A 71 7.10 -7.69 7.04
N SER A 72 7.95 -8.03 6.06
CA SER A 72 8.51 -7.09 5.08
C SER A 72 7.44 -6.39 4.22
N SER A 73 6.34 -7.08 3.89
CA SER A 73 5.24 -6.46 3.15
C SER A 73 4.51 -5.35 3.93
N LEU A 74 4.60 -5.36 5.26
CA LEU A 74 3.90 -4.45 6.16
C LEU A 74 4.81 -3.35 6.73
N LEU A 75 6.05 -3.71 7.06
CA LEU A 75 7.10 -2.84 7.56
C LEU A 75 8.00 -2.44 6.37
N THR A 76 7.96 -1.17 5.97
CA THR A 76 8.61 -0.59 4.77
C THR A 76 10.09 -1.02 4.62
N TYR A 77 10.67 -0.89 3.41
CA TYR A 77 12.06 -1.27 3.04
C TYR A 77 13.20 -0.97 4.04
N VAL A 78 13.05 0.05 4.90
CA VAL A 78 14.01 0.36 5.99
C VAL A 78 14.20 -0.81 6.97
N TYR A 79 13.29 -1.79 6.96
CA TYR A 79 13.29 -2.93 7.88
C TYR A 79 13.87 -4.23 7.30
N PHE A 80 14.44 -4.22 6.08
CA PHE A 80 15.10 -5.41 5.51
C PHE A 80 16.27 -5.91 6.39
N ASP A 81 17.01 -4.98 6.99
CA ASP A 81 18.13 -5.28 7.90
C ASP A 81 17.69 -5.98 9.19
N TYR A 82 16.40 -5.93 9.52
CA TYR A 82 15.82 -6.55 10.70
C TYR A 82 15.18 -7.91 10.41
N SER A 83 15.29 -8.46 9.20
CA SER A 83 14.79 -9.80 8.88
C SER A 83 15.53 -10.88 9.68
N PHE A 84 14.81 -11.93 10.08
CA PHE A 84 15.42 -13.05 10.79
C PHE A 84 16.32 -13.85 9.84
N SER A 85 17.56 -14.10 10.26
CA SER A 85 18.52 -14.95 9.53
C SER A 85 18.99 -16.11 10.39
N LEU A 86 19.29 -17.24 9.74
CA LEU A 86 19.92 -18.39 10.40
C LEU A 86 21.37 -18.11 10.80
N LEU A 87 21.98 -17.04 10.28
CA LEU A 87 23.32 -16.60 10.64
C LEU A 87 23.35 -15.69 11.88
N ASP A 88 22.20 -15.14 12.28
CA ASP A 88 22.10 -14.19 13.40
C ASP A 88 22.50 -14.86 14.71
N GLY A 89 23.24 -14.14 15.55
CA GLY A 89 23.50 -14.56 16.93
C GLY A 89 22.24 -14.55 17.81
N PRO A 90 22.29 -15.15 19.02
CA PRO A 90 21.18 -15.12 19.98
C PRO A 90 20.70 -13.70 20.30
N GLU A 91 21.62 -12.82 20.70
CA GLU A 91 21.32 -11.42 21.04
C GLU A 91 20.75 -10.64 19.85
N GLU A 92 21.31 -10.84 18.65
CA GLU A 92 20.84 -10.19 17.43
C GLU A 92 19.41 -10.65 17.08
N THR A 93 19.13 -11.95 17.19
CA THR A 93 17.79 -12.51 16.95
C THR A 93 16.76 -11.92 17.92
N LEU A 94 17.11 -11.80 19.20
CA LEU A 94 16.26 -11.19 20.24
C LEU A 94 16.03 -9.70 19.97
N SER A 95 17.07 -8.96 19.60
CA SER A 95 16.97 -7.54 19.25
C SER A 95 16.05 -7.32 18.03
N LYS A 96 16.24 -8.11 16.97
CA LYS A 96 15.37 -8.09 15.77
C LYS A 96 13.94 -8.43 16.12
N PHE A 97 13.71 -9.44 16.97
CA PHE A 97 12.39 -9.82 17.45
C PHE A 97 11.68 -8.65 18.16
N GLN A 98 12.35 -8.03 19.15
CA GLN A 98 11.78 -6.89 19.87
C GLN A 98 11.47 -5.72 18.94
N HIS A 99 12.39 -5.40 18.03
CA HIS A 99 12.24 -4.32 17.08
C HIS A 99 11.04 -4.55 16.14
N GLN A 100 10.95 -5.73 15.53
CA GLN A 100 9.84 -6.09 14.65
C GLN A 100 8.51 -6.11 15.41
N TYR A 101 8.47 -6.64 16.63
CA TYR A 101 7.25 -6.67 17.43
C TYR A 101 6.72 -5.25 17.73
N ASN A 102 7.61 -4.36 18.17
CA ASN A 102 7.27 -2.96 18.44
C ASN A 102 6.81 -2.23 17.17
N ALA A 103 7.49 -2.45 16.04
CA ALA A 103 7.13 -1.86 14.77
C ALA A 103 5.76 -2.36 14.26
N LEU A 104 5.45 -3.65 14.44
CA LEU A 104 4.14 -4.21 14.10
C LEU A 104 3.03 -3.62 14.97
N MET A 105 3.25 -3.45 16.28
CA MET A 105 2.28 -2.81 17.18
C MET A 105 2.03 -1.35 16.80
N GLN A 106 3.09 -0.57 16.56
CA GLN A 106 2.95 0.81 16.08
C GLN A 106 2.20 0.89 14.74
N LYS A 107 2.48 -0.05 13.83
CA LYS A 107 1.78 -0.14 12.55
C LYS A 107 0.31 -0.47 12.72
N TYR A 108 -0.02 -1.37 13.65
CA TYR A 108 -1.38 -1.74 13.99
C TYR A 108 -2.15 -0.55 14.56
N ASP A 109 -1.58 0.18 15.52
CA ASP A 109 -2.19 1.38 16.09
C ASP A 109 -2.47 2.43 15.03
N LYS A 110 -1.50 2.65 14.12
CA LYS A 110 -1.69 3.54 12.97
C LYS A 110 -2.84 3.09 12.07
N VAL A 111 -2.92 1.80 11.72
CA VAL A 111 -3.98 1.24 10.89
C VAL A 111 -5.36 1.35 11.56
N MET A 112 -5.41 1.21 12.88
CA MET A 112 -6.64 1.36 13.66
C MET A 112 -7.07 2.83 13.80
N PHE A 113 -6.11 3.75 13.97
CA PHE A 113 -6.36 5.19 13.99
C PHE A 113 -6.87 5.69 12.63
N GLU A 114 -6.25 5.23 11.53
CA GLU A 114 -6.63 5.61 10.17
C GLU A 114 -7.98 5.04 9.71
N ARG A 115 -8.63 4.19 10.52
CA ARG A 115 -9.94 3.57 10.21
C ARG A 115 -10.97 4.60 9.72
N LEU A 116 -11.06 5.75 10.38
CA LEU A 116 -12.02 6.80 10.03
C LEU A 116 -11.70 7.45 8.67
N SER A 117 -10.43 7.54 8.29
CA SER A 117 -9.99 8.07 7.00
C SER A 117 -10.37 7.15 5.83
N ILE A 118 -10.53 5.85 6.08
CA ILE A 118 -10.96 4.91 5.03
C ILE A 118 -12.40 5.15 4.62
N PHE A 119 -13.29 5.44 5.57
CA PHE A 119 -14.69 5.76 5.30
C PHE A 119 -14.91 7.20 4.82
N ASN A 120 -13.87 8.04 4.78
CA ASN A 120 -13.99 9.40 4.27
C ASN A 120 -14.29 9.39 2.75
N PRO A 121 -15.44 9.96 2.31
CA PRO A 121 -15.87 9.95 0.91
C PRO A 121 -15.00 10.81 -0.01
N VAL A 122 -14.18 11.71 0.53
CA VAL A 122 -13.26 12.56 -0.25
C VAL A 122 -12.11 11.74 -0.84
N ASN A 123 -11.72 10.65 -0.18
CA ASN A 123 -10.53 9.90 -0.56
C ASN A 123 -10.68 9.08 -1.86
N PRO A 124 -11.80 8.35 -2.11
CA PRO A 124 -12.06 7.77 -3.42
C PRO A 124 -12.09 8.81 -4.55
N LEU A 125 -12.63 10.01 -4.27
CA LEU A 125 -12.64 11.10 -5.26
C LEU A 125 -11.21 11.51 -5.62
N LYS A 126 -10.33 11.69 -4.63
CA LYS A 126 -8.91 11.96 -4.87
C LYS A 126 -8.26 10.89 -5.75
N ASP A 127 -8.54 9.61 -5.50
CA ASP A 127 -8.00 8.52 -6.31
C ASP A 127 -8.51 8.56 -7.76
N ILE A 128 -9.78 8.93 -7.98
CA ILE A 128 -10.35 9.13 -9.32
C ILE A 128 -9.69 10.32 -10.03
N PHE A 129 -9.46 11.44 -9.34
CA PHE A 129 -8.79 12.60 -9.94
C PHE A 129 -7.31 12.33 -10.25
N LEU A 130 -6.68 11.39 -9.55
CA LEU A 130 -5.31 10.95 -9.81
C LEU A 130 -5.21 9.82 -10.84
N LEU A 131 -6.33 9.29 -11.36
CA LEU A 131 -6.29 8.25 -12.40
C LEU A 131 -5.52 8.68 -13.65
N PRO A 132 -5.78 9.88 -14.22
CA PRO A 132 -5.06 10.33 -15.41
C PRO A 132 -3.54 10.37 -15.18
N SER A 133 -3.11 10.83 -13.99
CA SER A 133 -1.69 10.90 -13.69
C SER A 133 -1.04 9.52 -13.48
N LYS A 134 -1.76 8.58 -12.85
CA LYS A 134 -1.32 7.19 -12.70
C LYS A 134 -1.25 6.43 -14.03
N ILE A 135 -2.14 6.73 -14.98
CA ILE A 135 -2.10 6.13 -16.32
C ILE A 135 -0.89 6.66 -17.08
N LEU A 136 -0.63 7.96 -17.02
CA LEU A 136 0.53 8.58 -17.67
C LEU A 136 1.86 8.09 -17.11
N SER A 137 1.95 7.80 -15.80
CA SER A 137 3.17 7.24 -15.21
C SER A 137 3.47 5.82 -15.68
N TRP A 138 2.48 5.02 -16.08
CA TRP A 138 2.71 3.72 -16.75
C TRP A 138 3.37 3.86 -18.12
N PHE A 139 3.19 5.00 -18.78
CA PHE A 139 3.89 5.35 -20.02
C PHE A 139 5.23 6.06 -19.78
N GLY A 140 5.74 6.04 -18.54
CA GLY A 140 7.01 6.68 -18.17
C GLY A 140 6.91 8.21 -18.00
N ILE A 141 5.71 8.79 -18.08
CA ILE A 141 5.50 10.23 -17.90
C ILE A 141 5.30 10.48 -16.40
N ASN A 142 6.39 10.82 -15.71
CA ASN A 142 6.37 11.04 -14.28
C ASN A 142 5.94 12.49 -13.97
N LEU A 143 4.73 12.64 -13.43
CA LEU A 143 4.06 13.94 -13.29
C LEU A 143 4.39 14.69 -11.97
N ASN A 144 5.47 14.30 -11.30
CA ASN A 144 5.91 14.97 -10.07
C ASN A 144 6.70 16.25 -10.33
N ASP A 145 7.15 16.48 -11.57
CA ASP A 145 7.78 17.74 -11.94
C ASP A 145 6.73 18.78 -12.37
N VAL A 146 7.07 20.06 -12.17
CA VAL A 146 6.33 21.26 -12.58
C VAL A 146 5.67 21.18 -14.00
N PRO A 147 6.22 20.50 -15.02
CA PRO A 147 5.58 20.32 -16.33
C PRO A 147 4.23 19.60 -16.31
N ALA A 148 3.94 18.81 -15.26
CA ALA A 148 2.71 18.03 -15.15
C ALA A 148 1.44 18.84 -14.93
N ARG A 149 1.55 19.94 -14.18
CA ARG A 149 0.43 20.86 -13.95
C ARG A 149 0.06 21.56 -15.26
N SER A 150 1.07 21.91 -16.04
CA SER A 150 0.94 22.43 -17.40
C SER A 150 0.30 21.39 -18.32
N PHE A 151 0.70 20.12 -18.23
CA PHE A 151 0.12 19.04 -19.03
C PHE A 151 -1.35 18.79 -18.72
N SER A 152 -1.76 18.80 -17.44
CA SER A 152 -3.18 18.68 -17.07
C SER A 152 -4.02 19.86 -17.59
N LEU A 153 -3.48 21.08 -17.53
CA LEU A 153 -4.12 22.27 -18.09
C LEU A 153 -4.24 22.14 -19.62
N LEU A 154 -3.17 21.71 -20.29
CA LEU A 154 -3.13 21.47 -21.72
C LEU A 154 -4.11 20.38 -22.14
N MET A 155 -4.22 19.27 -21.41
CA MET A 155 -5.19 18.22 -21.71
C MET A 155 -6.64 18.69 -21.55
N TYR A 156 -6.90 19.60 -20.61
CA TYR A 156 -8.22 20.23 -20.47
C TYR A 156 -8.53 21.16 -21.65
N ILE A 157 -7.53 21.93 -22.09
CA ILE A 157 -7.61 22.79 -23.29
C ILE A 157 -7.79 21.93 -24.55
N PHE A 158 -7.02 20.86 -24.72
CA PHE A 158 -7.16 19.91 -25.82
C PHE A 158 -8.52 19.23 -25.81
N GLY A 159 -9.02 18.83 -24.65
CA GLY A 159 -10.38 18.28 -24.51
C GLY A 159 -11.45 19.28 -24.93
N TRP A 160 -11.30 20.56 -24.59
CA TRP A 160 -12.21 21.63 -25.00
C TRP A 160 -12.13 21.89 -26.52
N ILE A 161 -10.92 21.94 -27.08
CA ILE A 161 -10.68 22.11 -28.52
C ILE A 161 -11.28 20.92 -29.29
N PHE A 162 -11.04 19.69 -28.86
CA PHE A 162 -11.64 18.50 -29.49
C PHE A 162 -13.17 18.51 -29.37
N SER A 163 -13.73 18.95 -28.24
CA SER A 163 -15.18 19.07 -28.08
C SER A 163 -15.81 20.07 -29.05
N LYS A 164 -15.11 21.14 -29.43
CA LYS A 164 -15.63 22.21 -30.28
C LYS A 164 -15.28 22.05 -31.76
N TYR A 165 -14.10 21.56 -32.05
CA TYR A 165 -13.51 21.52 -33.39
C TYR A 165 -13.13 20.10 -33.83
N GLY A 166 -13.36 19.08 -33.00
CA GLY A 166 -12.91 17.70 -33.28
C GLY A 166 -13.42 17.15 -34.61
N LYS A 167 -14.64 17.49 -35.00
CA LYS A 167 -15.19 17.09 -36.31
C LYS A 167 -14.43 17.72 -37.48
N ASN A 168 -14.18 19.04 -37.41
CA ASN A 168 -13.41 19.75 -38.44
C ASN A 168 -11.96 19.28 -38.51
N ILE A 169 -11.35 18.93 -37.38
CA ILE A 169 -10.00 18.38 -37.32
C ILE A 169 -9.96 17.00 -38.00
N PHE A 170 -10.95 16.14 -37.71
CA PHE A 170 -11.05 14.83 -38.36
C PHE A 170 -11.29 14.94 -39.87
N ASP A 171 -12.20 15.83 -40.29
CA ASP A 171 -12.50 16.08 -41.71
C ASP A 171 -11.27 16.61 -42.45
N TRP A 172 -10.49 17.51 -41.82
CA TRP A 172 -9.23 17.99 -42.36
C TRP A 172 -8.16 16.89 -42.46
N ILE A 173 -8.02 16.03 -41.45
CA ILE A 173 -7.08 14.90 -41.51
C ILE A 173 -7.47 13.94 -42.62
N LEU A 174 -8.77 13.62 -42.77
CA LEU A 174 -9.27 12.78 -43.85
C LEU A 174 -8.99 13.39 -45.23
N SER A 175 -9.09 14.72 -45.36
CA SER A 175 -8.76 15.41 -46.62
C SER A 175 -7.27 15.36 -47.01
N LEU A 176 -6.38 15.01 -46.08
CA LEU A 176 -4.95 14.81 -46.39
C LEU A 176 -4.66 13.42 -46.98
N PHE A 177 -5.60 12.48 -46.87
CA PHE A 177 -5.47 11.11 -47.37
C PHE A 177 -6.40 10.80 -48.56
N SER A 178 -7.21 11.77 -48.99
CA SER A 178 -8.03 11.74 -50.20
C SER A 178 -7.39 12.55 -51.32
#